data_AF-Q1KU68-F1
#
_entry.id   AF-Q1KU68-F1
#
_cell.length_a   1.000
_cell.length_b   1.000
_cell.length_c   1.000
_cell.angle_alpha   90.00
_cell.angle_beta   90.00
_cell.angle_gamma   90.00
#
_symmetry.space_group_name_H-M   'P 1'
#
loop_
_entity.id
_entity.type
_entity.pdbx_description
1 polymer ?
#
loop_
_entity_poly.entity_id
_entity_poly.type
_entity_poly.pdbx_seq_one_letter_code
_entity_poly.pdbx_strand_id
1 'polypeptide(L)' 'HLQRMFKKETGHSLGQYIRSRKMTEIAQKLKESNEPILYLAERYGFESQQTLTRTFKNYFDVPP' A
#
# COMPACT_ATOMS: atom_id res chain seq x y z
N HIS A 1 12.44 11.36 17.21
CA HIS A 1 11.38 12.32 17.60
C HIS A 1 10.18 12.32 16.66
N LEU A 2 10.36 12.48 15.33
CA LEU A 2 9.26 12.56 14.36
C LEU A 2 8.24 11.42 14.45
N GLN A 3 8.67 10.16 14.44
CA GLN A 3 7.77 9.00 14.50
C GLN A 3 6.89 8.98 15.77
N ARG A 4 7.43 9.43 16.90
CA ARG A 4 6.69 9.51 18.18
C ARG A 4 5.64 10.61 18.14
N MET A 5 5.98 11.79 17.62
CA MET A 5 5.01 12.88 17.46
C MET A 5 3.92 12.48 16.47
N PHE A 6 4.28 11.93 15.32
CA PHE A 6 3.31 11.45 14.32
C PHE A 6 2.32 10.46 14.91
N LYS A 7 2.79 9.48 15.69
CA LYS A 7 1.92 8.51 16.36
C LYS A 7 1.03 9.16 17.41
N LYS A 8 1.54 10.15 18.15
CA LYS A 8 0.77 10.90 19.15
C LYS A 8 -0.40 11.66 18.49
N GLU A 9 -0.15 12.32 17.36
CA GLU A 9 -1.16 13.14 16.67
C GLU A 9 -2.15 12.30 15.85
N THR A 10 -1.67 11.25 15.18
CA THR A 10 -2.51 10.47 14.23
C THR A 10 -3.07 9.18 14.79
N GLY A 11 -2.58 8.71 15.94
CA GLY A 11 -2.87 7.39 16.50
C GLY A 11 -2.17 6.22 15.78
N HIS A 12 -1.54 6.46 14.64
CA HIS A 12 -0.92 5.42 13.81
C HIS A 12 0.60 5.51 13.85
N SER A 13 1.30 4.38 13.83
CA SER A 13 2.73 4.45 13.54
C SER A 13 2.94 4.97 12.11
N LEU A 14 4.02 5.72 11.89
CA LEU A 14 4.34 6.27 10.58
C LEU A 14 4.38 5.18 9.50
N GLY A 15 4.96 4.02 9.81
CA GLY A 15 5.02 2.88 8.89
C GLY A 15 3.65 2.26 8.56
N GLN A 16 2.73 2.18 9.53
CA GLN A 16 1.35 1.75 9.27
C GLN A 16 0.62 2.74 8.38
N TYR A 17 0.78 4.03 8.63
CA TYR A 17 0.14 5.08 7.84
C TYR A 17 0.63 5.06 6.39
N ILE A 18 1.95 5.01 6.17
CA ILE A 18 2.53 4.91 4.83
C ILE A 18 2.03 3.67 4.09
N ARG A 19 1.99 2.50 4.75
CA ARG A 19 1.44 1.28 4.14
C ARG A 19 -0.04 1.42 3.76
N SER A 20 -0.85 1.99 4.64
CA SER A 20 -2.29 2.18 4.40
C SER A 20 -2.55 3.14 3.23
N ARG A 21 -1.79 4.23 3.16
CA ARG A 21 -1.83 5.18 2.03
C ARG A 21 -1.43 4.50 0.72
N LYS A 22 -0.31 3.77 0.72
CA LYS A 22 0.15 2.99 -0.44
C LYS A 22 -0.92 2.01 -0.94
N MET A 23 -1.59 1.27 -0.05
CA MET A 23 -2.65 0.32 -0.44
C MET A 23 -3.85 1.02 -1.07
N THR A 24 -4.24 2.17 -0.51
CA THR A 24 -5.35 2.97 -1.04
C THR A 24 -5.04 3.50 -2.44
N GLU A 25 -3.83 4.00 -2.68
CA GLU A 25 -3.40 4.49 -3.99
C GLU A 25 -3.33 3.39 -5.05
N ILE A 26 -2.82 2.20 -4.68
CA ILE A 26 -2.83 1.03 -5.59
C ILE A 26 -4.26 0.66 -5.96
N ALA A 27 -5.18 0.62 -4.99
CA ALA A 27 -6.60 0.32 -5.25
C ALA A 27 -7.25 1.34 -6.19
N GLN A 28 -6.90 2.63 -6.09
CA GLN A 28 -7.35 3.65 -7.03
C GLN A 28 -6.78 3.40 -8.43
N LYS A 29 -5.49 3.10 -8.55
CA LYS A 29 -4.86 2.82 -9.85
C LYS A 29 -5.44 1.60 -10.55
N LEU A 30 -5.78 0.55 -9.80
CA LEU A 30 -6.46 -0.63 -10.34
C LEU A 30 -7.87 -0.32 -10.87
N LYS A 31 -8.56 0.67 -10.28
CA LYS A 31 -9.88 1.11 -10.74
C LYS A 31 -9.81 2.05 -11.95
N GLU A 32 -8.80 2.90 -11.98
CA GLU A 32 -8.69 4.00 -12.95
C GLU A 32 -7.88 3.63 -14.20
N SER A 33 -7.14 2.52 -14.17
CA SER A 33 -6.23 2.15 -15.26
C SER A 33 -6.15 0.64 -15.46
N ASN A 34 -5.76 0.24 -16.66
CA ASN A 34 -5.40 -1.15 -16.99
C ASN A 34 -3.88 -1.39 -16.86
N GLU A 35 -3.21 -0.67 -15.97
CA GLU A 35 -1.78 -0.84 -15.74
C GLU A 35 -1.49 -2.26 -15.23
N PRO A 36 -0.59 -3.02 -15.88
CA PRO A 36 -0.23 -4.36 -15.41
C PRO A 36 0.23 -4.34 -13.94
N ILE A 37 -0.27 -5.30 -13.15
CA ILE A 37 0.02 -5.40 -11.72
C ILE A 37 1.53 -5.48 -11.44
N LEU A 38 2.31 -6.07 -12.35
CA LEU A 38 3.76 -6.09 -12.29
C LEU A 38 4.36 -4.67 -12.21
N TYR A 39 3.92 -3.74 -13.04
CA TYR A 39 4.41 -2.36 -13.03
C TYR A 39 3.95 -1.59 -11.79
N LEU A 40 2.73 -1.86 -11.30
CA LEU A 40 2.30 -1.34 -10.00
C LEU A 40 3.19 -1.87 -8.87
N ALA A 41 3.57 -3.15 -8.90
CA ALA A 41 4.47 -3.73 -7.91
C ALA A 41 5.81 -3.00 -7.89
N GLU A 42 6.45 -2.84 -9.05
CA GLU A 42 7.72 -2.13 -9.19
C GLU A 42 7.62 -0.67 -8.74
N ARG A 43 6.61 0.08 -9.21
CA ARG A 43 6.43 1.51 -8.87
C ARG A 43 6.25 1.72 -7.37
N TYR A 44 5.50 0.83 -6.72
CA TYR A 44 5.24 0.92 -5.28
C TYR A 44 6.29 0.17 -4.44
N GLY A 45 7.40 -0.29 -5.04
CA GLY A 45 8.55 -0.85 -4.34
C GLY A 45 8.30 -2.24 -3.74
N PHE A 46 7.46 -3.05 -4.38
CA PHE A 46 7.31 -4.46 -4.07
C PHE A 46 8.35 -5.28 -4.85
N GLU A 47 8.93 -6.29 -4.21
CA GLU A 47 9.94 -7.17 -4.81
C GLU A 47 9.37 -8.04 -5.94
N SER A 48 8.06 -8.25 -5.96
CA SER A 48 7.37 -9.03 -6.98
C SER A 48 5.87 -8.76 -7.01
N GLN A 49 5.23 -9.10 -8.13
CA GLN A 49 3.77 -9.08 -8.25
C GLN A 49 3.08 -9.92 -7.15
N GLN A 50 3.68 -11.05 -6.76
CA GLN A 50 3.14 -11.95 -5.73
C GLN A 50 3.17 -11.29 -4.34
N THR A 51 4.23 -10.54 -4.01
CA THR A 51 4.30 -9.80 -2.75
C THR A 51 3.28 -8.67 -2.67
N LEU A 52 3.05 -7.95 -3.79
CA LEU A 52 1.96 -6.97 -3.88
C LEU A 52 0.60 -7.66 -3.70
N THR A 53 0.32 -8.71 -4.47
CA THR A 53 -0.97 -9.42 -4.45
C THR A 53 -1.33 -9.91 -3.05
N ARG A 54 -0.37 -10.53 -2.35
CA ARG A 54 -0.55 -11.00 -0.96
C ARG A 54 -0.80 -9.84 0.00
N THR A 55 -0.04 -8.75 -0.12
CA THR A 55 -0.20 -7.59 0.77
C THR A 55 -1.53 -6.90 0.56
N PHE A 56 -1.95 -6.75 -0.70
CA PHE A 56 -3.23 -6.16 -1.06
C PHE A 56 -4.39 -7.01 -0.55
N LYS A 57 -4.36 -8.33 -0.77
CA LYS A 57 -5.36 -9.26 -0.24
C LYS A 57 -5.44 -9.23 1.28
N ASN A 58 -4.31 -9.17 1.98
CA ASN A 58 -4.31 -9.07 3.44
C ASN A 58 -4.88 -7.73 3.96
N TYR A 59 -4.92 -6.68 3.12
CA TYR A 59 -5.40 -5.35 3.50
C TYR A 59 -6.88 -5.13 3.15
N PHE A 60 -7.34 -5.65 2.00
CA PHE A 60 -8.71 -5.45 1.50
C PHE A 60 -9.58 -6.71 1.52
N ASP A 61 -9.06 -7.84 2.01
CA ASP A 61 -9.68 -9.17 2.00
C ASP A 61 -10.02 -9.73 0.60
N VAL A 62 -9.59 -9.05 -0.46
CA VAL A 62 -9.77 -9.44 -1.87
C VAL A 62 -8.47 -9.23 -2.65
N PRO A 63 -8.16 -10.08 -3.66
CA PRO A 63 -7.01 -9.83 -4.52
C PRO A 63 -7.17 -8.51 -5.32
N PRO A 64 -6.05 -7.89 -5.74
CA PRO A 64 -6.05 -6.72 -6.61
C PRO A 64 -6.69 -6.98 -7.97
#